data_AF-A0A5K1AGV5-F1
#
_entry.id   AF-A0A5K1AGV5-F1
#
_cell.length_a   1.000
_cell.length_b   1.000
_cell.length_c   1.000
_cell.angle_alpha   90.00
_cell.angle_beta   90.00
_cell.angle_gamma   90.00
#
_symmetry.space_group_name_H-M   'P 1'
#
loop_
_entity.id
_entity.type
_entity.pdbx_description
1 polymer ?
#
loop_
_entity_poly.entity_id
_entity_poly.type
_entity_poly.pdbx_seq_one_letter_code
_entity_poly.pdbx_strand_id
1 'polypeptide(L)'
;DEEVGQIQARCIEFGPSGQKKHPPAGVMQGYDCRRRAEQRHKSIVRAGALAESLLNVVHHFELRDGFETSVLEREVGSVHHYKYQAWSEFRAKFRRRVSAYVVDWRQSKNLSSKDRTPGLGSEPVEPPGWPAKFCEVRDLRLKEFSQRWFGTETESGLKTVWEDK
;
A
#
# COMPACT_ATOMS: atom_id res chain seq x y z
N ASP A 1 2.20 8.23 33.17
CA ASP A 1 2.15 8.68 31.77
C ASP A 1 2.96 7.75 30.91
N GLU A 2 2.27 6.84 30.22
CA GLU A 2 2.87 6.02 29.16
C GLU A 2 3.17 6.93 27.97
N GLU A 3 4.42 6.92 27.49
CA GLU A 3 4.80 7.73 26.34
C GLU A 3 4.57 6.90 25.06
N VAL A 4 3.65 7.30 24.19
CA VAL A 4 3.38 6.56 22.95
C VAL A 4 4.61 6.59 22.05
N GLY A 5 5.23 5.43 21.83
CA GLY A 5 6.42 5.26 20.98
C GLY A 5 6.08 4.83 19.56
N GLN A 6 4.97 4.11 19.37
CA GLN A 6 4.47 3.66 18.07
C GLN A 6 2.97 3.92 17.94
N ILE A 7 2.56 4.43 16.78
CA ILE A 7 1.18 4.33 16.30
C ILE A 7 1.13 3.30 15.18
N GLN A 8 0.37 2.23 15.39
CA GLN A 8 0.19 1.16 14.43
C GLN A 8 -1.14 1.32 13.69
N ALA A 9 -1.09 1.56 12.38
CA ALA A 9 -2.25 1.70 11.53
C ALA A 9 -2.45 0.46 10.64
N ARG A 10 -3.70 -0.01 10.54
CA ARG A 10 -4.08 -1.09 9.60
C ARG A 10 -3.84 -0.62 8.17
N CYS A 11 -3.36 -1.54 7.32
CA CYS A 11 -3.03 -1.25 5.93
C CYS A 11 -4.01 -1.95 4.98
N ILE A 12 -4.75 -1.14 4.22
CA ILE A 12 -5.75 -1.59 3.26
C ILE A 12 -5.08 -1.75 1.88
N GLU A 13 -4.99 -2.98 1.38
CA GLU A 13 -4.34 -3.28 0.10
C GLU A 13 -5.33 -3.23 -1.07
N PHE A 14 -5.20 -2.22 -1.94
CA PHE A 14 -6.02 -2.08 -3.16
C PHE A 14 -5.48 -2.92 -4.32
N GLY A 15 -6.41 -3.52 -5.06
CA GLY A 15 -6.19 -4.30 -6.28
C GLY A 15 -6.23 -3.42 -7.54
N PRO A 16 -5.82 -3.92 -8.72
CA PRO A 16 -5.77 -3.11 -9.93
C PRO A 16 -7.14 -2.59 -10.41
N SER A 17 -8.26 -3.08 -9.87
CA SER A 17 -9.60 -2.49 -10.08
C SER A 17 -10.00 -2.41 -11.57
N GLY A 18 -9.65 -3.45 -12.34
CA GLY A 18 -9.89 -3.51 -13.79
C GLY A 18 -8.95 -2.63 -14.62
N GLN A 19 -8.05 -1.87 -13.99
CA GLN A 19 -7.18 -0.92 -14.68
C GLN A 19 -6.04 -1.62 -15.41
N LYS A 20 -5.90 -1.31 -16.71
CA LYS A 20 -4.77 -1.74 -17.54
C LYS A 20 -3.65 -0.70 -17.61
N LYS A 21 -3.93 0.54 -17.21
CA LYS A 21 -3.00 1.68 -17.20
C LYS A 21 -3.22 2.49 -15.92
N HIS A 22 -2.28 3.40 -15.62
CA HIS A 22 -2.47 4.38 -14.56
C HIS A 22 -3.74 5.20 -14.84
N PRO A 23 -4.65 5.38 -13.86
CA PRO A 23 -5.84 6.21 -14.05
C PRO A 23 -5.41 7.67 -14.31
N PRO A 24 -5.82 8.32 -15.42
CA PRO A 24 -5.46 9.71 -15.69
C PRO A 24 -5.97 10.66 -14.61
N ALA A 25 -7.17 10.39 -14.09
CA ALA A 25 -7.75 11.09 -12.95
C ALA A 25 -7.10 10.71 -11.59
N GLY A 26 -5.90 10.16 -11.57
CA GLY A 26 -5.15 9.85 -10.35
C GLY A 26 -5.52 8.55 -9.64
N VAL A 27 -4.59 8.05 -8.83
CA VAL A 27 -4.71 6.73 -8.15
C VAL A 27 -5.92 6.61 -7.23
N MET A 28 -6.36 7.71 -6.61
CA MET A 28 -7.53 7.68 -5.72
C MET A 28 -8.84 7.44 -6.48
N GLN A 29 -8.88 7.72 -7.79
CA GLN A 29 -10.10 7.63 -8.59
C GLN A 29 -10.31 6.27 -9.26
N GLY A 30 -9.22 5.56 -9.56
CA GLY A 30 -9.28 4.34 -10.37
C GLY A 30 -9.10 3.03 -9.61
N TYR A 31 -8.73 3.08 -8.33
CA TYR A 31 -8.53 1.89 -7.50
C TYR A 31 -9.68 1.78 -6.49
N ASP A 32 -10.75 1.08 -6.88
CA ASP A 32 -12.03 0.98 -6.15
C ASP A 32 -12.32 -0.43 -5.61
N CYS A 33 -11.37 -1.34 -5.74
CA CYS A 33 -11.44 -2.69 -5.21
C CYS A 33 -10.24 -2.97 -4.31
N ARG A 34 -10.43 -3.82 -3.31
CA ARG A 34 -9.36 -4.22 -2.40
C ARG A 34 -9.47 -5.66 -1.98
N ARG A 35 -8.40 -6.15 -1.35
CA ARG A 35 -8.44 -7.42 -0.61
C ARG A 35 -9.27 -7.27 0.65
N ARG A 36 -9.94 -8.36 1.05
CA ARG A 36 -10.69 -8.44 2.29
C ARG A 36 -9.75 -8.51 3.49
N ALA A 37 -8.67 -9.27 3.37
CA ALA A 37 -7.72 -9.49 4.45
C ALA A 37 -6.73 -8.32 4.63
N GLU A 38 -6.69 -7.78 5.84
CA GLU A 38 -5.72 -6.78 6.31
C GLU A 38 -4.48 -7.50 6.88
N GLN A 39 -3.58 -7.93 6.00
CA GLN A 39 -2.44 -8.79 6.39
C GLN A 39 -1.23 -8.01 6.94
N ARG A 40 -1.22 -6.67 6.82
CA ARG A 40 -0.09 -5.82 7.22
C ARG A 40 -0.58 -4.60 7.98
N HIS A 41 0.31 -4.05 8.81
CA HIS A 41 0.17 -2.74 9.40
C HIS A 41 1.29 -1.81 8.91
N LYS A 42 1.14 -0.52 9.20
CA LYS A 42 2.16 0.51 9.04
C LYS A 42 2.38 1.16 10.39
N SER A 43 3.62 1.48 10.68
CA SER A 43 4.01 2.04 11.96
C SER A 43 4.52 3.47 11.75
N ILE A 44 3.98 4.40 12.54
CA ILE A 44 4.56 5.73 12.74
C ILE A 44 5.27 5.66 14.08
N VAL A 45 6.57 5.90 14.08
CA VAL A 45 7.42 5.71 15.25
C VAL A 45 8.04 7.02 15.70
N ARG A 46 8.09 7.22 17.02
CA ARG A 46 8.92 8.26 17.61
C ARG A 46 10.36 7.76 17.64
N ALA A 47 11.26 8.42 16.91
CA ALA A 47 12.65 7.97 16.77
C ALA A 47 13.36 7.78 18.13
N GLY A 48 13.15 8.68 19.09
CA GLY A 48 13.74 8.57 20.44
C GLY A 48 13.18 7.43 21.31
N ALA A 49 12.05 6.82 20.90
CA ALA A 49 11.44 5.68 21.58
C ALA A 49 12.01 4.32 21.10
N LEU A 50 12.85 4.31 20.07
CA LEU A 50 13.38 3.07 19.49
C LEU A 50 14.55 2.53 20.33
N ALA A 51 14.49 1.25 20.71
CA ALA A 51 15.59 0.60 21.40
C ALA A 51 16.85 0.58 20.53
N GLU A 52 18.03 0.76 21.13
CA GLU A 52 19.30 0.58 20.43
C GLU A 52 19.59 -0.92 20.30
N SER A 53 18.99 -1.53 19.28
CA SER A 53 19.01 -2.97 19.04
C SER A 53 19.47 -3.27 17.63
N LEU A 54 20.22 -4.37 17.47
CA LEU A 54 20.51 -4.94 16.15
C LEU A 54 19.24 -5.43 15.45
N LEU A 55 18.11 -5.59 16.16
CA LEU A 55 16.81 -5.93 15.55
C LEU A 55 16.22 -4.80 14.72
N ASN A 56 16.75 -3.57 14.80
CA ASN A 56 16.41 -2.47 13.93
C ASN A 56 16.94 -2.65 12.48
N VAL A 57 16.98 -3.88 11.98
CA VAL A 57 17.31 -4.16 10.57
C VAL A 57 16.05 -4.00 9.73
N VAL A 58 15.96 -2.85 9.04
CA VAL A 58 15.20 -2.56 7.80
C VAL A 58 13.67 -2.73 7.84
N HIS A 59 13.12 -3.69 8.59
CA HIS A 59 11.70 -4.07 8.65
C HIS A 59 11.19 -4.41 10.05
N HIS A 60 12.08 -4.59 11.03
CA HIS A 60 11.72 -4.82 12.43
C HIS A 60 12.34 -3.73 13.29
N PHE A 61 11.70 -3.43 14.43
CA PHE A 61 12.22 -2.55 15.46
C PHE A 61 11.58 -2.92 16.80
N GLU A 62 12.18 -2.44 17.88
CA GLU A 62 11.65 -2.57 19.24
C GLU A 62 11.56 -1.19 19.88
N LEU A 63 10.59 -1.01 20.77
CA LEU A 63 10.49 0.18 21.61
C LEU A 63 11.37 -0.01 22.85
N ARG A 64 11.92 1.11 23.38
CA ARG A 64 12.57 1.14 24.69
C ARG A 64 11.52 0.90 25.79
N ASP A 65 11.99 0.40 26.93
CA ASP A 65 11.16 0.27 28.12
C ASP A 65 10.47 1.60 28.48
N GLY A 66 9.20 1.52 28.87
CA GLY A 66 8.36 2.69 29.20
C GLY A 66 7.65 3.34 28.01
N PHE A 67 7.94 2.92 26.78
CA PHE A 67 7.18 3.34 25.60
C PHE A 67 6.19 2.27 25.14
N GLU A 68 5.04 2.72 24.63
CA GLU A 68 3.96 1.81 24.22
C GLU A 68 3.55 1.93 22.76
N THR A 69 2.85 0.90 22.30
CA THR A 69 2.19 0.87 20.99
C THR A 69 0.73 1.20 21.14
N SER A 70 0.31 2.28 20.48
CA SER A 70 -1.10 2.60 20.28
C SER A 70 -1.57 2.04 18.93
N VAL A 71 -2.64 1.26 18.92
CA VAL A 71 -3.27 0.80 17.68
C VAL A 71 -4.30 1.83 17.24
N LEU A 72 -4.11 2.38 16.04
CA LEU A 72 -5.03 3.35 15.47
C LEU A 72 -6.36 2.67 15.14
N GLU A 73 -7.43 3.14 15.76
CA GLU A 73 -8.79 2.73 15.42
C GLU A 73 -9.13 3.16 14.00
N ARG A 74 -9.87 2.31 13.29
CA ARG A 74 -10.13 2.49 11.86
C ARG A 74 -10.98 3.73 11.59
N GLU A 75 -11.82 4.07 12.55
CA GLU A 75 -12.73 5.21 12.55
C GLU A 75 -11.97 6.53 12.73
N VAL A 76 -10.78 6.49 13.36
CA VAL A 76 -9.87 7.64 13.50
C VAL A 76 -8.99 7.79 12.26
N GLY A 77 -8.50 6.68 11.70
CA GLY A 77 -7.72 6.73 10.47
C GLY A 77 -7.31 5.37 9.92
N SER A 78 -6.87 5.37 8.67
CA SER A 78 -6.40 4.16 8.00
C SER A 78 -5.34 4.48 6.94
N VAL A 79 -4.50 3.49 6.63
CA VAL A 79 -3.50 3.62 5.56
C VAL A 79 -3.95 2.83 4.34
N HIS A 80 -4.11 3.52 3.22
CA HIS A 80 -4.46 2.92 1.94
C HIS A 80 -3.18 2.68 1.13
N HIS A 81 -2.97 1.44 0.71
CA HIS A 81 -1.78 1.03 -0.03
C HIS A 81 -2.18 0.48 -1.40
N TYR A 82 -1.83 1.23 -2.45
CA TYR A 82 -1.97 0.83 -3.85
C TYR A 82 -0.89 -0.18 -4.25
N LYS A 83 -0.93 -1.35 -3.61
CA LYS A 83 0.09 -2.38 -3.72
C LYS A 83 0.06 -3.03 -5.10
N TYR A 84 -1.13 -3.35 -5.60
CA TYR A 84 -1.32 -4.03 -6.87
C TYR A 84 -1.84 -3.01 -7.88
N GLN A 85 -0.90 -2.42 -8.62
CA GLN A 85 -1.19 -1.41 -9.64
C GLN A 85 -1.50 -2.05 -11.00
N ALA A 86 -1.99 -1.25 -11.95
CA ALA A 86 -1.97 -1.61 -13.35
C ALA A 86 -0.62 -2.21 -13.75
N TRP A 87 -0.64 -3.25 -14.59
CA TRP A 87 0.54 -4.08 -14.82
C TRP A 87 1.76 -3.28 -15.31
N SER A 88 1.56 -2.27 -16.16
CA SER A 88 2.66 -1.40 -16.63
C SER A 88 3.44 -0.76 -15.48
N GLU A 89 2.73 -0.23 -14.48
CA GLU A 89 3.30 0.39 -13.28
C GLU A 89 3.97 -0.65 -12.39
N PHE A 90 3.28 -1.77 -12.17
CA PHE A 90 3.81 -2.86 -11.35
C PHE A 90 5.11 -3.43 -11.94
N ARG A 91 5.15 -3.65 -13.26
CA ARG A 91 6.31 -4.16 -13.99
C ARG A 91 7.51 -3.21 -13.91
N ALA A 92 7.27 -1.91 -14.01
CA ALA A 92 8.31 -0.90 -13.85
C ALA A 92 8.93 -0.96 -12.44
N LYS A 93 8.10 -1.09 -11.41
CA LYS A 93 8.54 -1.26 -10.02
C LYS A 93 9.25 -2.59 -9.80
N PHE A 94 8.76 -3.68 -10.39
CA PHE A 94 9.38 -5.00 -10.29
C PHE A 94 10.84 -4.99 -10.74
N ARG A 95 11.12 -4.34 -11.87
CA ARG A 95 12.48 -4.23 -12.43
C ARG A 95 13.42 -3.36 -11.58
N ARG A 96 12.88 -2.39 -10.86
CA ARG A 96 13.66 -1.41 -10.07
C ARG A 96 13.92 -1.86 -8.63
N ARG A 97 13.29 -2.95 -8.17
CA ARG A 97 13.53 -3.47 -6.82
C ARG A 97 14.90 -4.13 -6.76
N VAL A 98 15.85 -3.42 -6.17
CA VAL A 98 17.13 -3.96 -5.67
C VAL A 98 16.94 -4.25 -4.19
N SER A 99 17.38 -5.42 -3.72
CA SER A 99 17.24 -5.78 -2.31
C SER A 99 18.60 -5.92 -1.64
N ALA A 100 18.87 -5.00 -0.70
CA ALA A 100 20.04 -5.10 0.17
C ALA A 100 19.86 -6.17 1.27
N TYR A 101 18.60 -6.48 1.65
CA TYR A 101 18.28 -7.33 2.82
C TYR A 101 17.18 -8.36 2.58
N VAL A 102 16.70 -8.48 1.34
CA VAL A 102 15.83 -9.59 0.91
C VAL A 102 16.42 -10.23 -0.34
N VAL A 103 15.95 -11.42 -0.71
CA VAL A 103 16.39 -12.09 -1.95
C VAL A 103 16.02 -11.22 -3.15
N ASP A 104 16.96 -11.06 -4.10
CA ASP A 104 16.66 -10.36 -5.37
C ASP A 104 15.44 -11.01 -6.02
N TRP A 105 14.46 -10.19 -6.35
CA TRP A 105 13.16 -10.62 -6.87
C TRP A 105 13.26 -11.33 -8.22
N ARG A 106 14.35 -11.13 -8.95
CA ARG A 106 14.66 -11.83 -10.19
C ARG A 106 15.21 -13.24 -9.97
N GLN A 107 15.53 -13.60 -8.72
CA GLN A 107 15.95 -14.95 -8.38
C GLN A 107 14.74 -15.83 -8.05
N SER A 108 14.76 -17.06 -8.56
CA SER A 108 13.78 -18.12 -8.25
C SER A 108 14.03 -18.73 -6.87
N LYS A 109 14.25 -17.89 -5.85
CA LYS A 109 14.48 -18.26 -4.45
C LYS A 109 13.40 -17.64 -3.58
N ASN A 110 12.98 -18.35 -2.53
CA ASN A 110 11.98 -17.88 -1.55
C ASN A 110 10.68 -17.37 -2.21
N LEU A 111 10.19 -18.10 -3.22
CA LEU A 111 8.98 -17.73 -3.99
C LEU A 111 7.71 -17.68 -3.12
N SER A 112 7.70 -18.40 -1.99
CA SER A 112 6.61 -18.42 -1.01
C SER A 112 6.62 -17.23 -0.02
N SER A 113 7.62 -16.34 -0.09
CA SER A 113 7.70 -15.18 0.81
C SER A 113 6.48 -14.28 0.71
N LYS A 114 5.97 -13.86 1.88
CA LYS A 114 4.89 -12.86 1.98
C LYS A 114 5.30 -11.46 1.49
N ASP A 115 6.60 -11.23 1.30
CA ASP A 115 7.08 -10.02 0.65
C ASP A 115 6.82 -10.03 -0.85
N ARG A 116 6.71 -11.20 -1.48
CA ARG A 116 6.42 -11.33 -2.91
C ARG A 116 4.94 -11.14 -3.20
N THR A 117 4.64 -10.71 -4.42
CA THR A 117 3.28 -10.66 -4.92
C THR A 117 2.78 -12.10 -5.11
N PRO A 118 1.63 -12.47 -4.50
CA PRO A 118 1.09 -13.82 -4.65
C PRO A 118 0.85 -14.17 -6.13
N GLY A 119 1.30 -15.36 -6.53
CA GLY A 119 1.14 -15.87 -7.89
C GLY A 119 2.06 -15.24 -8.94
N LEU A 120 3.07 -14.46 -8.52
CA LEU A 120 4.10 -13.92 -9.42
C LEU A 120 5.43 -14.66 -9.21
N GLY A 121 6.08 -15.03 -10.31
CA GLY A 121 7.38 -15.70 -10.31
C GLY A 121 8.57 -14.75 -10.11
N SER A 122 9.69 -15.10 -10.73
CA SER A 122 10.92 -14.29 -10.79
C SER A 122 11.00 -13.38 -12.02
N GLU A 123 10.08 -13.52 -12.96
CA GLU A 123 10.09 -12.75 -14.20
C GLU A 123 8.97 -11.69 -14.26
N PRO A 124 9.21 -10.55 -14.93
CA PRO A 124 8.23 -9.50 -15.13
C PRO A 124 7.23 -9.86 -16.24
N VAL A 125 6.51 -10.98 -16.08
CA VAL A 125 5.45 -11.48 -16.96
C VAL A 125 4.09 -11.23 -16.30
N GLU A 126 3.14 -10.68 -17.05
CA GLU A 126 1.80 -10.36 -16.53
C GLU A 126 1.04 -11.65 -16.20
N PRO A 127 0.58 -11.84 -14.96
CA PRO A 127 -0.26 -12.98 -14.62
C PRO A 127 -1.61 -12.92 -15.34
N PRO A 128 -2.18 -14.06 -15.77
CA PRO A 128 -3.53 -14.11 -16.35
C PRO A 128 -4.58 -13.44 -15.45
N GLY A 129 -5.38 -12.56 -16.04
CA GLY A 129 -6.43 -11.82 -15.35
C GLY A 129 -5.94 -10.80 -14.33
N TRP A 130 -4.68 -10.34 -14.41
CA TRP A 130 -4.10 -9.35 -13.48
C TRP A 130 -5.02 -8.15 -13.17
N PRO A 131 -5.69 -7.50 -14.15
CA PRO A 131 -6.57 -6.37 -13.85
C PRO A 131 -7.70 -6.68 -12.84
N ALA A 132 -8.16 -7.93 -12.77
CA ALA A 132 -9.22 -8.36 -11.86
C ALA A 132 -8.69 -9.01 -10.55
N LYS A 133 -7.37 -9.20 -10.41
CA LYS A 133 -6.79 -9.82 -9.21
C LYS A 133 -6.92 -8.91 -7.99
N PHE A 134 -6.96 -9.51 -6.81
CA PHE A 134 -6.96 -8.80 -5.53
C PHE A 134 -8.16 -7.85 -5.32
N CYS A 135 -9.24 -8.05 -6.09
CA CYS A 135 -10.52 -7.34 -5.98
C CYS A 135 -11.56 -8.22 -5.27
N GLU A 136 -11.48 -8.32 -3.95
CA GLU A 136 -12.38 -9.17 -3.14
C GLU A 136 -13.55 -8.37 -2.54
N VAL A 137 -13.36 -7.06 -2.35
CA VAL A 137 -14.34 -6.12 -1.80
C VAL A 137 -14.33 -4.85 -2.64
N ARG A 138 -15.51 -4.37 -3.03
CA ARG A 138 -15.70 -3.04 -3.63
C ARG A 138 -15.62 -1.99 -2.52
N ASP A 139 -14.73 -1.02 -2.65
CA ASP A 139 -14.43 0.01 -1.66
C ASP A 139 -14.21 1.36 -2.34
N LEU A 140 -15.24 2.21 -2.31
CA LEU A 140 -15.26 3.53 -2.95
C LEU A 140 -14.90 4.67 -1.98
N ARG A 141 -14.67 4.37 -0.70
CA ARG A 141 -14.60 5.40 0.35
C ARG A 141 -13.50 6.43 0.09
N LEU A 142 -12.32 5.98 -0.34
CA LEU A 142 -11.21 6.90 -0.66
C LEU A 142 -11.48 7.72 -1.92
N LYS A 143 -12.12 7.10 -2.92
CA LYS A 143 -12.54 7.80 -4.14
C LYS A 143 -13.51 8.92 -3.80
N GLU A 144 -14.60 8.60 -3.11
CA GLU A 144 -15.63 9.54 -2.70
C GLU A 144 -15.09 10.65 -1.78
N PHE A 145 -14.21 10.28 -0.83
CA PHE A 145 -13.54 11.26 0.02
C PHE A 145 -12.67 12.21 -0.81
N SER A 146 -11.79 11.69 -1.67
CA SER A 146 -10.93 12.55 -2.48
C SER A 146 -11.72 13.42 -3.47
N GLN A 147 -12.84 12.93 -4.00
CA GLN A 147 -13.76 13.72 -4.81
C GLN A 147 -14.41 14.86 -4.03
N ARG A 148 -14.85 14.61 -2.79
CA ARG A 148 -15.47 15.65 -1.96
C ARG A 148 -14.47 16.73 -1.53
N TRP A 149 -13.23 16.36 -1.23
CA TRP A 149 -12.21 17.31 -0.76
C TRP A 149 -11.48 18.03 -1.89
N PHE A 150 -11.29 17.37 -3.03
CA PHE A 150 -10.43 17.86 -4.11
C PHE A 150 -11.12 17.93 -5.47
N GLY A 151 -12.43 17.69 -5.53
CA GLY A 151 -13.23 17.83 -6.73
C GLY A 151 -13.89 19.20 -6.80
N THR A 152 -13.92 19.76 -8.00
CA THR A 152 -14.66 20.97 -8.34
C THR A 152 -15.71 20.60 -9.38
N GLU A 153 -16.96 21.04 -9.17
CA GLU A 153 -18.00 20.88 -10.18
C GLU A 153 -17.75 21.82 -11.36
N THR A 154 -17.84 21.27 -12.57
CA THR A 154 -17.70 22.01 -13.83
C THR A 154 -18.85 21.64 -14.76
N GLU A 155 -19.02 22.37 -15.87
CA GLU A 155 -20.05 22.08 -16.88
C GLU A 155 -19.95 20.66 -17.47
N SER A 156 -18.75 20.06 -17.48
CA SER A 156 -18.51 18.70 -17.96
C SER A 156 -18.52 17.63 -16.86
N GLY A 157 -18.81 18.01 -15.61
CA GLY A 157 -18.87 17.11 -14.45
C GLY A 157 -17.83 17.42 -13.37
N LEU A 158 -17.65 16.47 -12.45
CA LEU A 158 -16.68 16.60 -11.36
C LEU A 158 -15.25 16.47 -11.91
N LYS A 159 -14.47 17.54 -11.73
CA LYS A 159 -13.08 17.60 -12.14
C LYS A 159 -12.18 17.63 -10.92
N THR A 160 -11.16 16.78 -10.88
CA THR A 160 -10.19 16.76 -9.77
C THR A 160 -8.99 17.68 -10.04
N VAL A 161 -8.40 18.26 -8.99
CA VAL A 161 -7.30 19.24 -9.09
C VAL A 161 -6.02 18.76 -9.82
N TRP A 162 -5.89 17.47 -10.10
CA TRP A 162 -4.72 16.88 -10.79
C TRP A 162 -5.00 16.49 -12.25
N GLU A 163 -6.21 16.71 -12.76
CA GLU A 163 -6.53 16.48 -14.18
C GLU A 163 -6.01 17.60 -15.11
N ASP A 164 -5.59 18.74 -14.55
CA ASP A 164 -5.05 19.90 -15.27
C ASP A 164 -3.51 19.91 -15.41
N LYS A 165 -2.84 18.79 -15.12
CA LYS A 165 -1.37 18.67 -15.15
C LYS A 165 -0.86 17.73 -16.23
#